data_AF-A0A6V8MRR1-F1
#
_entry.id   AF-A0A6V8MRR1-F1
#
_cell.length_a   1.000
_cell.length_b   1.000
_cell.length_c   1.000
_cell.angle_alpha   90.00
_cell.angle_beta   90.00
_cell.angle_gamma   90.00
#
_symmetry.space_group_name_H-M   'P 1'
#
loop_
_entity.id
_entity.type
_entity.pdbx_description
1 polymer ?
#
loop_
_entity_poly.entity_id
_entity_poly.type
_entity_poly.pdbx_seq_one_letter_code
_entity_poly.pdbx_strand_id
1 'polypeptide(L)'
;MSEINDLQDRLDSSEARNTLNNWVAIAVALISVFMAVCKVKDDNIVQAMLQAKSDQVDTWNEYQAKKLKQHLAELGLNQVAALESLAPGKVSASLAAQQKQYSDNITRYKVEEAKLADKANGLGKQYDDLNYRDDQFDLSDATLAVSLAMLAITSLTGKRKLLYLALTFAGFGVVMGVAGLFGLALHPTALVKALS
;
A
#
# COMPACT_ATOMS: atom_id res chain seq x y z
N MET A 1 59.25 3.62 -31.44
CA MET A 1 58.70 2.59 -30.53
C MET A 1 57.81 3.19 -29.44
N SER A 2 58.21 4.27 -28.75
CA SER A 2 57.37 4.96 -27.74
C SER A 2 56.02 5.46 -28.29
N GLU A 3 56.02 6.13 -29.44
CA GLU A 3 54.81 6.72 -30.05
C GLU A 3 53.77 5.68 -30.51
N ILE A 4 54.25 4.50 -30.97
CA ILE A 4 53.38 3.37 -31.34
C ILE A 4 52.73 2.76 -30.10
N ASN A 5 53.46 2.68 -28.98
CA ASN A 5 52.94 2.18 -27.72
C ASN A 5 51.87 3.12 -27.13
N ASP A 6 52.08 4.43 -27.21
CA ASP A 6 51.09 5.43 -26.76
C ASP A 6 49.80 5.40 -27.60
N LEU A 7 49.92 5.24 -28.92
CA LEU A 7 48.76 5.07 -29.80
C LEU A 7 47.99 3.78 -29.48
N GLN A 8 48.69 2.69 -29.18
CA GLN A 8 48.09 1.42 -28.80
C GLN A 8 47.36 1.53 -27.44
N ASP A 9 47.98 2.14 -26.43
CA ASP A 9 47.37 2.39 -25.11
C ASP A 9 46.10 3.28 -25.22
N ARG A 10 46.11 4.25 -26.13
CA ARG A 10 44.94 5.11 -26.42
C ARG A 10 43.82 4.37 -27.13
N LEU A 11 44.13 3.45 -28.04
CA LEU A 11 43.14 2.59 -28.70
C LEU A 11 42.52 1.60 -27.70
N ASP A 12 43.34 0.90 -26.92
CA ASP A 12 42.89 -0.08 -25.93
C ASP A 12 42.00 0.57 -24.86
N SER A 13 42.36 1.77 -24.39
CA SER A 13 41.55 2.53 -23.44
C SER A 13 40.24 3.08 -24.04
N SER A 14 40.23 3.40 -25.34
CA SER A 14 39.03 3.78 -26.08
C SER A 14 38.06 2.60 -26.25
N GLU A 15 38.56 1.43 -26.66
CA GLU A 15 37.78 0.20 -26.79
C GLU A 15 37.22 -0.26 -25.43
N ALA A 16 38.02 -0.21 -24.37
CA ALA A 16 37.59 -0.55 -23.02
C ALA A 16 36.48 0.39 -22.49
N ARG A 17 36.49 1.67 -22.88
CA ARG A 17 35.39 2.61 -22.58
C ARG A 17 34.15 2.32 -23.41
N ASN A 18 34.32 2.00 -24.69
CA ASN A 18 33.20 1.72 -25.58
C ASN A 18 32.45 0.44 -25.16
N THR A 19 33.19 -0.61 -24.80
CA THR A 19 32.60 -1.84 -24.24
C THR A 19 31.86 -1.60 -22.93
N LEU A 20 32.44 -0.82 -22.01
CA LEU A 20 31.77 -0.43 -20.75
C LEU A 20 30.47 0.33 -21.01
N ASN A 21 30.47 1.31 -21.92
CA ASN A 21 29.28 2.08 -22.26
C ASN A 21 28.18 1.21 -22.88
N ASN A 22 28.53 0.26 -23.74
CA ASN A 22 27.57 -0.70 -24.28
C ASN A 22 26.91 -1.54 -23.18
N TRP A 23 27.69 -2.02 -22.20
CA TRP A 23 27.15 -2.75 -21.05
C TRP A 23 26.23 -1.88 -20.19
N VAL A 24 26.61 -0.63 -19.94
CA VAL A 24 25.78 0.33 -19.21
C VAL A 24 24.46 0.56 -19.96
N ALA A 25 24.49 0.76 -21.27
CA ALA A 25 23.29 0.98 -22.09
C ALA A 25 22.33 -0.21 -22.01
N ILE A 26 22.83 -1.44 -22.10
CA ILE A 26 22.02 -2.66 -21.95
C ILE A 26 21.41 -2.74 -20.54
N ALA A 27 22.20 -2.49 -19.50
CA ALA A 27 21.72 -2.52 -18.12
C ALA A 27 20.62 -1.49 -17.88
N VAL A 28 20.80 -0.26 -18.38
CA VAL A 28 19.80 0.82 -18.30
C VAL A 28 18.51 0.39 -19.00
N ALA A 29 18.59 -0.15 -20.22
CA ALA A 29 17.42 -0.62 -20.96
C ALA A 29 16.64 -1.71 -20.20
N LEU A 30 17.33 -2.73 -19.68
CA LEU A 30 16.70 -3.81 -18.93
C LEU A 30 16.06 -3.34 -17.62
N ILE A 31 16.77 -2.51 -16.85
CA ILE A 31 16.26 -1.93 -15.61
C ILE A 31 15.02 -1.07 -15.90
N SER A 32 15.04 -0.26 -16.96
CA SER A 32 13.94 0.64 -17.31
C SER A 32 12.67 -0.14 -17.70
N VAL A 33 12.82 -1.22 -18.48
CA VAL A 33 11.70 -2.11 -18.82
C VAL A 33 11.14 -2.78 -17.57
N PHE A 34 12.00 -3.27 -16.67
CA PHE A 34 11.55 -3.88 -15.41
C PHE A 34 10.84 -2.88 -14.49
N MET A 35 11.38 -1.66 -14.35
CA MET A 35 10.74 -0.57 -13.59
C MET A 35 9.36 -0.25 -14.15
N ALA A 36 9.21 -0.15 -15.49
CA ALA A 36 7.92 0.11 -16.10
C ALA A 36 6.87 -0.97 -15.77
N VAL A 37 7.26 -2.24 -15.77
CA VAL A 37 6.36 -3.35 -15.38
C VAL A 37 5.99 -3.27 -13.91
N CYS A 38 6.97 -3.04 -13.03
CA CYS A 38 6.73 -2.90 -11.59
C CYS A 38 5.78 -1.73 -11.31
N LYS A 39 6.01 -0.59 -11.95
CA LYS A 39 5.21 0.63 -11.77
C LYS A 39 3.75 0.46 -12.17
N VAL A 40 3.48 -0.23 -13.29
CA VAL A 40 2.09 -0.52 -13.68
C VAL A 40 1.40 -1.41 -12.64
N LYS A 41 2.12 -2.34 -12.01
CA LYS A 41 1.55 -3.19 -10.96
C LYS A 41 1.33 -2.41 -9.67
N ASP A 42 2.29 -1.59 -9.30
CA ASP A 42 2.29 -0.71 -8.15
C ASP A 42 1.11 0.28 -8.20
N ASP A 43 0.92 0.99 -9.30
CA ASP A 43 -0.21 1.92 -9.50
C ASP A 43 -1.58 1.23 -9.30
N ASN A 44 -1.71 -0.04 -9.68
CA ASN A 44 -2.93 -0.82 -9.45
C ASN A 44 -3.12 -1.20 -7.98
N ILE A 45 -2.03 -1.44 -7.25
CA ILE A 45 -2.04 -1.71 -5.81
C ILE A 45 -2.45 -0.44 -5.06
N VAL A 46 -1.85 0.71 -5.38
CA VAL A 46 -2.25 2.01 -4.84
C VAL A 46 -3.74 2.28 -5.07
N GLN A 47 -4.25 2.03 -6.28
CA GLN A 47 -5.69 2.17 -6.57
C GLN A 47 -6.55 1.25 -5.69
N ALA A 48 -6.16 -0.02 -5.53
CA ALA A 48 -6.87 -0.96 -4.67
C ALA A 48 -6.81 -0.56 -3.19
N MET A 49 -5.67 0.00 -2.73
CA MET A 49 -5.52 0.54 -1.38
C MET A 49 -6.43 1.74 -1.14
N LEU A 50 -6.46 2.69 -2.07
CA LEU A 50 -7.35 3.84 -2.00
C LEU A 50 -8.82 3.42 -1.96
N GLN A 51 -9.20 2.43 -2.77
CA GLN A 51 -10.53 1.86 -2.74
C GLN A 51 -10.83 1.20 -1.39
N ALA A 52 -9.97 0.31 -0.90
CA ALA A 52 -10.15 -0.37 0.39
C ALA A 52 -10.24 0.64 1.54
N LYS A 53 -9.43 1.70 1.51
CA LYS A 53 -9.46 2.76 2.52
C LYS A 53 -10.73 3.60 2.45
N SER A 54 -11.18 3.95 1.23
CA SER A 54 -12.43 4.68 1.00
C SER A 54 -13.63 3.85 1.50
N ASP A 55 -13.71 2.59 1.11
CA ASP A 55 -14.76 1.66 1.54
C ASP A 55 -14.73 1.44 3.06
N GLN A 56 -13.54 1.41 3.67
CA GLN A 56 -13.39 1.32 5.12
C GLN A 56 -13.98 2.55 5.81
N VAL A 57 -13.66 3.75 5.33
CA VAL A 57 -14.18 5.01 5.87
C VAL A 57 -15.70 5.10 5.71
N ASP A 58 -16.22 4.74 4.54
CA ASP A 58 -17.67 4.71 4.30
C ASP A 58 -18.38 3.71 5.21
N THR A 59 -17.82 2.51 5.37
CA THR A 59 -18.38 1.49 6.28
C THR A 59 -18.37 1.96 7.73
N TRP A 60 -17.33 2.68 8.18
CA TRP A 60 -17.32 3.30 9.51
C TRP A 60 -18.37 4.40 9.65
N ASN A 61 -18.59 5.21 8.62
CA ASN A 61 -19.64 6.23 8.61
C ASN A 61 -21.03 5.58 8.72
N GLU A 62 -21.28 4.48 7.99
CA GLU A 62 -22.52 3.72 8.12
C GLU A 62 -22.69 3.16 9.54
N TYR A 63 -21.65 2.55 10.11
CA TYR A 63 -21.67 2.06 11.49
C TYR A 63 -22.04 3.17 12.48
N GLN A 64 -21.41 4.34 12.37
CA GLN A 64 -21.71 5.49 13.24
C GLN A 64 -23.15 5.98 13.08
N ALA A 65 -23.68 5.98 11.86
CA ALA A 65 -25.07 6.33 11.59
C ALA A 65 -26.05 5.30 12.18
N LYS A 66 -25.73 4.00 12.13
CA LYS A 66 -26.53 2.94 12.77
C LYS A 66 -26.51 3.05 14.29
N LYS A 67 -25.34 3.30 14.86
CA LYS A 67 -25.17 3.54 16.30
C LYS A 67 -25.98 4.72 16.81
N LEU A 68 -26.05 5.81 16.03
CA LEU A 68 -26.92 6.94 16.35
C LEU A 68 -28.41 6.55 16.30
N LYS A 69 -28.83 5.75 15.30
CA LYS A 69 -30.21 5.23 15.21
C LYS A 69 -30.55 4.29 16.37
N GLN A 70 -29.61 3.44 16.79
CA GLN A 70 -29.76 2.62 17.99
C GLN A 70 -29.94 3.49 19.22
N HIS A 71 -29.07 4.48 19.43
CA HIS A 71 -29.16 5.37 20.58
C HIS A 71 -30.49 6.13 20.61
N LEU A 72 -30.99 6.59 19.45
CA LEU A 72 -32.29 7.23 19.36
C LEU A 72 -33.44 6.26 19.71
N ALA A 73 -33.35 4.99 19.33
CA ALA A 73 -34.32 3.97 19.72
C ALA A 73 -34.26 3.66 21.23
N GLU A 74 -33.07 3.67 21.85
CA GLU A 74 -32.90 3.54 23.30
C GLU A 74 -33.52 4.72 24.06
N LEU A 75 -33.31 5.95 23.58
CA LEU A 75 -33.95 7.15 24.13
C LEU A 75 -35.48 7.05 24.04
N GLY A 76 -36.00 6.62 22.88
CA GLY A 76 -37.44 6.40 22.69
C GLY A 76 -38.00 5.34 23.64
N LEU A 77 -37.30 4.23 23.82
CA LEU A 77 -37.68 3.17 24.76
C LEU A 77 -37.69 3.67 26.21
N ASN A 78 -36.68 4.43 26.62
CA ASN A 78 -36.60 5.03 27.95
C ASN A 78 -37.74 6.03 28.19
N GLN A 79 -38.14 6.78 27.16
CA GLN A 79 -39.26 7.71 27.26
C GLN A 79 -40.60 6.98 27.40
N VAL A 80 -40.82 5.90 26.65
CA VAL A 80 -42.00 5.04 26.83
C VAL A 80 -42.04 4.47 28.25
N ALA A 81 -40.92 3.94 28.75
CA ALA A 81 -40.82 3.41 30.12
C ALA A 81 -41.10 4.48 31.19
N ALA A 82 -40.61 5.72 30.99
CA ALA A 82 -40.89 6.83 31.90
C ALA A 82 -42.39 7.18 31.91
N LEU A 83 -43.06 7.20 30.75
CA LEU A 83 -44.50 7.46 30.66
C LEU A 83 -45.32 6.37 31.36
N GLU A 84 -44.94 5.09 31.22
CA GLU A 84 -45.59 3.99 31.93
C GLU A 84 -45.47 4.12 33.46
N SER A 85 -44.32 4.59 33.94
CA SER A 85 -44.09 4.81 35.38
C SER A 85 -45.00 5.90 35.98
N LEU A 86 -45.41 6.89 35.18
CA LEU A 86 -46.29 7.98 35.59
C LEU A 86 -47.78 7.58 35.65
N ALA A 87 -48.17 6.50 34.96
CA ALA A 87 -49.55 5.98 34.96
C ALA A 87 -49.59 4.44 35.07
N PRO A 88 -49.21 3.88 36.24
CA PRO A 88 -49.11 2.43 36.42
C PRO A 88 -50.45 1.73 36.14
N GLY A 89 -50.45 0.67 35.33
CA GLY A 89 -51.63 -0.14 35.03
C GLY A 89 -52.59 0.42 33.97
N LYS A 90 -52.27 1.55 33.33
CA LYS A 90 -53.02 2.13 32.20
C LYS A 90 -52.17 2.21 30.92
N VAL A 91 -51.45 1.14 30.60
CA VAL A 91 -50.66 1.07 29.36
C VAL A 91 -51.61 0.90 28.18
N SER A 92 -51.65 1.88 27.28
CA SER A 92 -52.41 1.74 26.03
C SER A 92 -51.75 0.72 25.11
N ALA A 93 -52.53 0.03 24.28
CA ALA A 93 -51.99 -0.87 23.26
C ALA A 93 -50.97 -0.18 22.33
N SER A 94 -51.10 1.14 22.12
CA SER A 94 -50.14 1.93 21.35
C SER A 94 -48.77 2.07 22.03
N LEU A 95 -48.71 2.23 23.35
CA LEU A 95 -47.45 2.30 24.11
C LEU A 95 -46.72 0.96 24.07
N ALA A 96 -47.44 -0.15 24.31
CA ALA A 96 -46.88 -1.50 24.23
C ALA A 96 -46.33 -1.82 22.83
N ALA A 97 -47.03 -1.38 21.76
CA ALA A 97 -46.54 -1.54 20.39
C ALA A 97 -45.25 -0.73 20.12
N GLN A 98 -45.17 0.50 20.61
CA GLN A 98 -43.95 1.33 20.50
C GLN A 98 -42.78 0.73 21.27
N GLN A 99 -43.01 0.25 22.49
CA GLN A 99 -41.99 -0.41 23.30
C GLN A 99 -41.38 -1.61 22.55
N LYS A 100 -42.23 -2.46 21.98
CA LYS A 100 -41.79 -3.60 21.16
C LYS A 100 -41.00 -3.12 19.94
N GLN A 101 -41.50 -2.14 19.21
CA GLN A 101 -40.84 -1.60 18.02
C GLN A 101 -39.42 -1.07 18.34
N TYR A 102 -39.27 -0.31 19.43
CA TYR A 102 -37.95 0.18 19.84
C TYR A 102 -37.03 -0.97 20.25
N SER A 103 -37.51 -1.95 21.03
CA SER A 103 -36.73 -3.13 21.41
C SER A 103 -36.26 -3.95 20.20
N ASP A 104 -37.14 -4.17 19.22
CA ASP A 104 -36.83 -4.88 17.98
C ASP A 104 -35.79 -4.09 17.15
N ASN A 105 -35.94 -2.77 17.06
CA ASN A 105 -35.00 -1.90 16.36
C ASN A 105 -33.61 -1.91 17.02
N ILE A 106 -33.54 -1.82 18.35
CA ILE A 106 -32.28 -1.88 19.11
C ILE A 106 -31.57 -3.21 18.84
N THR A 107 -32.31 -4.33 18.93
CA THR A 107 -31.75 -5.66 18.68
C THR A 107 -31.23 -5.79 17.25
N ARG A 108 -32.00 -5.30 16.27
CA ARG A 108 -31.57 -5.30 14.86
C ARG A 108 -30.31 -4.46 14.65
N TYR A 109 -30.27 -3.23 15.17
CA TYR A 109 -29.12 -2.34 14.98
C TYR A 109 -27.85 -2.88 15.62
N LYS A 110 -27.93 -3.49 16.82
CA LYS A 110 -26.76 -4.15 17.44
C LYS A 110 -26.12 -5.21 16.53
N VAL A 111 -26.95 -6.02 15.86
CA VAL A 111 -26.47 -7.06 14.93
C VAL A 111 -25.87 -6.44 13.67
N GLU A 112 -26.52 -5.42 13.10
CA GLU A 112 -26.02 -4.71 11.92
C GLU A 112 -24.70 -3.98 12.21
N GLU A 113 -24.59 -3.31 13.34
CA GLU A 113 -23.40 -2.60 13.80
C GLU A 113 -22.19 -3.53 13.95
N ALA A 114 -22.38 -4.70 14.57
CA ALA A 114 -21.30 -5.68 14.70
C ALA A 114 -20.76 -6.12 13.33
N LYS A 115 -21.67 -6.40 12.38
CA LYS A 115 -21.29 -6.77 11.00
C LYS A 115 -20.53 -5.65 10.28
N LEU A 116 -20.96 -4.40 10.46
CA LEU A 116 -20.28 -3.24 9.87
C LEU A 116 -18.89 -3.03 10.47
N ALA A 117 -18.74 -3.20 11.78
CA ALA A 117 -17.44 -3.13 12.44
C ALA A 117 -16.49 -4.24 11.94
N ASP A 118 -16.97 -5.48 11.84
CA ASP A 118 -16.18 -6.60 11.30
C ASP A 118 -15.77 -6.34 9.84
N LYS A 119 -16.70 -5.85 9.02
CA LYS A 119 -16.42 -5.47 7.62
C LYS A 119 -15.36 -4.37 7.53
N ALA A 120 -15.49 -3.30 8.32
CA ALA A 120 -14.56 -2.18 8.32
C ALA A 120 -13.15 -2.61 8.79
N ASN A 121 -13.06 -3.52 9.75
CA ASN A 121 -11.79 -4.12 10.17
C ASN A 121 -11.20 -5.03 9.07
N GLY A 122 -12.03 -5.79 8.37
CA GLY A 122 -11.62 -6.60 7.22
C GLY A 122 -11.02 -5.76 6.10
N LEU A 123 -11.65 -4.63 5.77
CA LEU A 123 -11.13 -3.66 4.79
C LEU A 123 -9.80 -3.03 5.25
N GLY A 124 -9.64 -2.80 6.56
CA GLY A 124 -8.37 -2.36 7.14
C GLY A 124 -7.24 -3.38 6.93
N LYS A 125 -7.50 -4.65 7.21
CA LYS A 125 -6.52 -5.72 6.94
C LYS A 125 -6.18 -5.83 5.46
N GLN A 126 -7.18 -5.72 4.58
CA GLN A 126 -6.95 -5.72 3.14
C GLN A 126 -6.04 -4.56 2.71
N TYR A 127 -6.24 -3.37 3.29
CA TYR A 127 -5.36 -2.23 3.08
C TYR A 127 -3.93 -2.53 3.54
N ASP A 128 -3.75 -3.07 4.75
CA ASP A 128 -2.42 -3.40 5.29
C ASP A 128 -1.69 -4.46 4.43
N ASP A 129 -2.41 -5.49 3.97
CA ASP A 129 -1.88 -6.53 3.08
C ASP A 129 -1.45 -5.97 1.71
N LEU A 130 -2.18 -4.98 1.18
CA LEU A 130 -1.82 -4.28 -0.04
C LEU A 130 -0.63 -3.33 0.19
N ASN A 131 -0.63 -2.57 1.28
CA ASN A 131 0.45 -1.65 1.66
C ASN A 131 1.79 -2.38 1.81
N TYR A 132 1.77 -3.60 2.37
CA TYR A 132 2.98 -4.42 2.44
C TYR A 132 3.60 -4.69 1.06
N ARG A 133 2.77 -4.82 0.02
CA ARG A 133 3.25 -5.05 -1.35
C ARG A 133 3.67 -3.75 -2.03
N ASP A 134 2.96 -2.67 -1.75
CA ASP A 134 3.30 -1.30 -2.15
C ASP A 134 4.72 -0.94 -1.68
N ASP A 135 5.01 -1.16 -0.39
CA ASP A 135 6.34 -0.93 0.22
C ASP A 135 7.47 -1.70 -0.51
N GLN A 136 7.18 -2.90 -1.03
CA GLN A 136 8.15 -3.68 -1.81
C GLN A 136 8.43 -3.04 -3.17
N PHE A 137 7.40 -2.49 -3.84
CA PHE A 137 7.53 -1.81 -5.11
C PHE A 137 8.20 -0.45 -4.97
N ASP A 138 7.89 0.32 -3.93
CA ASP A 138 8.56 1.58 -3.61
C ASP A 138 10.07 1.38 -3.39
N LEU A 139 10.45 0.37 -2.60
CA LEU A 139 11.85 0.02 -2.41
C LEU A 139 12.54 -0.40 -3.72
N SER A 140 11.83 -1.13 -4.58
CA SER A 140 12.32 -1.49 -5.92
C SER A 140 12.54 -0.24 -6.76
N ASP A 141 11.56 0.64 -6.89
CA ASP A 141 11.64 1.84 -7.73
C ASP A 141 12.76 2.78 -7.25
N ALA A 142 12.81 3.04 -5.95
CA ALA A 142 13.83 3.91 -5.35
C ALA A 142 15.26 3.39 -5.58
N THR A 143 15.49 2.10 -5.33
CA THR A 143 16.84 1.52 -5.46
C THR A 143 17.26 1.32 -6.92
N LEU A 144 16.32 1.02 -7.82
CA LEU A 144 16.58 0.98 -9.26
C LEU A 144 16.87 2.38 -9.83
N ALA A 145 16.18 3.42 -9.35
CA ALA A 145 16.48 4.81 -9.72
C ALA A 145 17.91 5.22 -9.30
N VAL A 146 18.33 4.84 -8.09
CA VAL A 146 19.73 5.03 -7.64
C VAL A 146 20.70 4.28 -8.55
N SER A 147 20.40 3.02 -8.88
CA SER A 147 21.22 2.24 -9.83
C SER A 147 21.34 2.93 -11.18
N LEU A 148 20.23 3.42 -11.77
CA LEU A 148 20.25 4.13 -13.05
C LEU A 148 21.10 5.40 -13.00
N ALA A 149 20.99 6.19 -11.92
CA ALA A 149 21.84 7.37 -11.73
C ALA A 149 23.33 6.98 -11.66
N MET A 150 23.66 5.90 -10.94
CA MET A 150 25.03 5.40 -10.86
C MET A 150 25.54 4.84 -12.19
N LEU A 151 24.70 4.18 -12.98
CA LEU A 151 25.01 3.72 -14.34
C LEU A 151 25.33 4.90 -15.27
N ALA A 152 24.54 5.98 -15.21
CA ALA A 152 24.82 7.19 -15.96
C ALA A 152 26.18 7.81 -15.60
N ILE A 153 26.49 7.94 -14.30
CA ILE A 153 27.79 8.41 -13.82
C ILE A 153 28.93 7.47 -14.25
N THR A 154 28.68 6.16 -14.25
CA THR A 154 29.64 5.14 -14.71
C THR A 154 29.98 5.33 -16.18
N SER A 155 28.98 5.60 -17.03
CA SER A 155 29.20 5.86 -18.46
C SER A 155 30.04 7.12 -18.70
N LEU A 156 29.83 8.17 -17.91
CA LEU A 156 30.60 9.42 -18.03
C LEU A 156 32.03 9.30 -17.50
N THR A 157 32.22 8.57 -16.40
CA THR A 157 33.53 8.52 -15.70
C THR A 157 34.41 7.36 -16.13
N GLY A 158 33.86 6.33 -16.78
CA GLY A 158 34.57 5.11 -17.15
C GLY A 158 35.00 4.23 -15.97
N LYS A 159 34.56 4.53 -14.75
CA LYS A 159 35.02 3.84 -13.52
C LYS A 159 34.24 2.55 -13.29
N ARG A 160 34.85 1.40 -13.57
CA ARG A 160 34.25 0.06 -13.36
C ARG A 160 33.80 -0.22 -11.90
N LYS A 161 34.41 0.41 -10.89
CA LYS A 161 33.96 0.28 -9.49
C LYS A 161 32.53 0.81 -9.28
N LEU A 162 32.16 1.88 -10.00
CA LEU A 162 30.81 2.44 -9.93
C LEU A 162 29.79 1.52 -10.61
N LEU A 163 30.20 0.78 -11.65
CA LEU A 163 29.35 -0.25 -12.28
C LEU A 163 28.94 -1.31 -11.26
N TYR A 164 29.90 -1.88 -10.53
CA TYR A 164 29.60 -2.91 -9.53
C TYR A 164 28.68 -2.39 -8.44
N LEU A 165 28.92 -1.17 -7.95
CA LEU A 165 28.06 -0.55 -6.95
C LEU A 165 26.63 -0.32 -7.50
N ALA A 166 26.49 0.17 -8.73
CA ALA A 166 25.19 0.28 -9.39
C ALA A 166 24.47 -1.08 -9.47
N LEU A 167 25.19 -2.14 -9.87
CA LEU A 167 24.64 -3.49 -9.96
C LEU A 167 24.20 -4.05 -8.61
N THR A 168 24.81 -3.65 -7.48
CA THR A 168 24.32 -4.06 -6.15
C THR A 168 22.96 -3.45 -5.83
N PHE A 169 22.76 -2.16 -6.12
CA PHE A 169 21.46 -1.52 -5.99
C PHE A 169 20.45 -2.10 -6.98
N ALA A 170 20.87 -2.38 -8.22
CA ALA A 170 20.03 -3.02 -9.22
C ALA A 170 19.54 -4.40 -8.75
N GLY A 171 20.46 -5.22 -8.24
CA GLY A 171 20.14 -6.55 -7.73
C GLY A 171 19.13 -6.51 -6.59
N PHE A 172 19.35 -5.63 -5.61
CA PHE A 172 18.40 -5.44 -4.52
C PHE A 172 17.02 -4.98 -5.02
N GLY A 173 16.97 -3.98 -5.91
CA GLY A 173 15.72 -3.48 -6.47
C GLY A 173 14.97 -4.55 -7.26
N VAL A 174 15.67 -5.34 -8.08
CA VAL A 174 15.05 -6.48 -8.80
C VAL A 174 14.51 -7.53 -7.83
N VAL A 175 15.22 -7.86 -6.75
CA VAL A 175 14.73 -8.79 -5.72
C VAL A 175 13.43 -8.26 -5.09
N MET A 176 13.38 -6.97 -4.74
CA MET A 176 12.19 -6.35 -4.16
C MET A 176 11.02 -6.30 -5.15
N GLY A 177 11.25 -5.91 -6.40
CA GLY A 177 10.20 -5.86 -7.43
C GLY A 177 9.65 -7.25 -7.77
N VAL A 178 10.52 -8.28 -7.82
CA VAL A 178 10.09 -9.68 -7.96
C VAL A 178 9.27 -10.12 -6.75
N ALA A 179 9.68 -9.75 -5.54
CA ALA A 179 8.90 -10.04 -4.34
C ALA A 179 7.49 -9.43 -4.39
N GLY A 180 7.35 -8.17 -4.81
CA GLY A 180 6.05 -7.51 -4.99
C GLY A 180 5.18 -8.14 -6.09
N LEU A 181 5.79 -8.51 -7.23
CA LEU A 181 5.10 -9.14 -8.37
C LEU A 181 4.50 -10.50 -8.01
N PHE A 182 5.27 -11.34 -7.30
CA PHE A 182 4.86 -12.69 -6.92
C PHE A 182 4.24 -12.78 -5.52
N GLY A 183 4.17 -11.68 -4.76
CA GLY A 183 3.63 -11.67 -3.41
C GLY A 183 4.48 -12.47 -2.41
N LEU A 184 5.80 -12.43 -2.56
CA LEU A 184 6.73 -13.13 -1.66
C LEU A 184 6.82 -12.39 -0.33
N ALA A 185 6.97 -13.13 0.78
CA ALA A 185 7.10 -12.58 2.14
C ALA A 185 8.50 -11.98 2.42
N LEU A 186 9.13 -11.35 1.43
CA LEU A 186 10.42 -10.69 1.55
C LEU A 186 10.21 -9.19 1.77
N HIS A 187 10.31 -8.75 3.01
CA HIS A 187 10.11 -7.34 3.36
C HIS A 187 11.15 -6.90 4.39
N PRO A 188 12.06 -5.97 4.02
CA PRO A 188 13.07 -5.47 4.94
C PRO A 188 12.42 -4.45 5.89
N THR A 189 11.69 -4.96 6.88
CA THR A 189 10.89 -4.20 7.85
C THR A 189 11.67 -3.08 8.55
N ALA A 190 12.94 -3.29 8.86
CA ALA A 190 13.80 -2.27 9.47
C ALA A 190 14.08 -1.07 8.54
N LEU A 191 14.16 -1.31 7.24
CA LEU A 191 14.45 -0.29 6.22
C LEU A 191 13.20 0.52 5.89
N VAL A 192 12.06 -0.14 5.71
CA VAL A 192 10.76 0.52 5.48
C VAL A 192 10.40 1.43 6.66
N LYS A 193 10.54 0.93 7.89
CA LYS A 193 10.27 1.73 9.10
C LYS A 193 11.18 2.95 9.27
N ALA A 194 12.37 2.93 8.68
CA ALA A 194 13.27 4.09 8.72
C ALA A 194 12.94 5.14 7.66
N LEU A 195 12.15 4.77 6.63
CA LEU A 195 11.78 5.61 5.49
C LEU A 195 10.33 6.11 5.54
N SER A 196 9.46 5.48 6.35
CA SER A 196 8.08 5.90 6.63
C SER A 196 7.99 6.97 7.74
#